data_AF-A0A350D6P3-F1
#
_entry.id   AF-A0A350D6P3-F1
#
_cell.length_a   1.000
_cell.length_b   1.000
_cell.length_c   1.000
_cell.angle_alpha   90.00
_cell.angle_beta   90.00
_cell.angle_gamma   90.00
#
_symmetry.space_group_name_H-M   'P 1'
#
loop_
_entity.id
_entity.type
_entity.pdbx_description
1 polymer ?
#
loop_
_entity_poly.entity_id
_entity_poly.type
_entity_poly.pdbx_seq_one_letter_code
_entity_poly.pdbx_strand_id
1 'polypeptide(L)' 'MNLNDSEHVASLLLREGASQVESPLDSDLILINTCAVREKSVEKLFSYLGRLKEQKAYRGSVIACLGC' A
#
# COMPACT_ATOMS: atom_id res chain seq x y z
N MET A 1 8.62 9.38 -6.36
CA MET A 1 8.81 9.13 -4.92
C MET A 1 9.63 7.86 -4.77
N ASN A 2 10.48 7.81 -3.75
CA ASN A 2 11.67 6.95 -3.72
C ASN A 2 11.36 5.53 -3.27
N LEU A 3 11.88 4.56 -4.04
CA LEU A 3 11.91 3.14 -3.71
C LEU A 3 12.49 2.90 -2.30
N ASN A 4 13.47 3.70 -1.91
CA ASN A 4 14.13 3.65 -0.60
C ASN A 4 13.16 3.79 0.58
N ASP A 5 12.15 4.66 0.49
CA ASP A 5 11.19 4.84 1.59
C ASP A 5 10.31 3.59 1.73
N SER A 6 9.89 3.02 0.60
CA SER A 6 9.13 1.77 0.56
C SER A 6 9.94 0.59 1.11
N GLU A 7 11.22 0.48 0.74
CA GLU A 7 12.13 -0.55 1.25
C GLU A 7 12.38 -0.40 2.75
N HIS A 8 12.54 0.84 3.23
CA HIS A 8 12.73 1.09 4.66
C HIS A 8 11.52 0.63 5.46
N VAL A 9 10.30 1.03 5.07
CA VAL A 9 9.07 0.61 5.76
C VAL A 9 8.87 -0.91 5.65
N ALA A 10 9.15 -1.52 4.49
CA ALA A 10 9.10 -2.97 4.34
C ALA A 10 10.07 -3.68 5.30
N SER A 11 11.29 -3.17 5.45
CA SER A 11 12.29 -3.75 6.36
C SER A 11 11.84 -3.68 7.83
N LEU A 12 11.16 -2.61 8.23
CA LEU A 12 10.60 -2.47 9.58
C LEU A 12 9.49 -3.50 9.81
N LEU A 13 8.57 -3.65 8.85
CA LEU A 13 7.50 -4.64 8.94
C LEU A 13 8.03 -6.07 9.03
N LEU A 14 9.03 -6.42 8.22
CA LEU A 14 9.68 -7.73 8.26
C LEU A 14 10.30 -8.01 9.63
N ARG A 15 10.90 -6.99 10.27
CA ARG A 15 11.47 -7.11 11.62
C ARG A 15 10.40 -7.31 12.70
N GLU A 16 9.21 -6.75 12.51
CA GLU A 16 8.05 -6.94 13.39
C GLU A 16 7.27 -8.24 13.10
N GLY A 17 7.79 -9.09 12.22
CA GLY A 17 7.22 -10.43 11.94
C GLY A 17 6.21 -10.47 10.79
N ALA A 18 6.07 -9.39 10.01
CA ALA A 18 5.32 -9.45 8.77
C ALA A 18 6.06 -10.30 7.73
N SER A 19 5.32 -10.87 6.79
CA SER A 19 5.86 -11.53 5.62
C SER A 19 5.40 -10.82 4.35
N GLN A 20 6.23 -10.89 3.31
CA GLN A 20 5.86 -10.37 2.00
C GLN A 20 4.98 -11.39 1.28
N VAL A 21 3.97 -10.91 0.57
CA VAL A 21 3.06 -11.74 -0.23
C VAL A 21 3.21 -11.39 -1.71
N GLU A 22 2.99 -12.37 -2.59
CA GLU A 22 3.14 -12.17 -4.04
C GLU A 22 1.96 -11.43 -4.67
N SER A 23 0.80 -11.46 -4.01
CA SER A 23 -0.42 -10.84 -4.49
C SER A 23 -1.03 -9.93 -3.42
N PRO A 24 -1.53 -8.74 -3.78
CA PRO A 24 -2.33 -7.91 -2.89
C PRO A 24 -3.52 -8.68 -2.30
N LEU A 25 -4.12 -9.61 -3.06
CA LEU A 25 -5.26 -10.42 -2.61
C LEU A 25 -4.95 -11.30 -1.39
N ASP A 26 -3.67 -11.58 -1.15
CA ASP A 26 -3.18 -12.37 -0.04
C ASP A 26 -2.68 -11.54 1.14
N SER A 27 -2.74 -10.21 1.04
CA SER A 27 -2.24 -9.30 2.06
C SER A 27 -3.30 -8.95 3.10
N ASP A 28 -2.90 -8.96 4.38
CA ASP A 28 -3.68 -8.40 5.48
C ASP A 28 -3.41 -6.90 5.68
N LEU A 29 -2.26 -6.43 5.18
CA LEU A 29 -1.83 -5.02 5.21
C LEU A 29 -1.32 -4.59 3.83
N ILE A 30 -1.88 -3.50 3.31
CA ILE A 30 -1.41 -2.82 2.08
C ILE A 30 -0.93 -1.42 2.43
N LEU A 31 0.32 -1.14 2.08
CA LEU A 31 0.92 0.20 2.18
C LEU A 31 1.13 0.78 0.78
N ILE A 32 0.48 1.91 0.49
CA ILE A 32 0.58 2.59 -0.81
C ILE A 32 1.40 3.85 -0.65
N ASN A 33 2.64 3.81 -1.13
CA ASN A 33 3.53 4.96 -1.12
C ASN A 33 3.26 5.86 -2.35
N THR A 34 2.73 7.06 -2.14
CA THR A 34 2.27 7.96 -3.21
C THR A 34 2.53 9.44 -2.90
N CYS A 35 2.61 10.25 -3.95
CA CYS A 35 2.80 11.69 -3.83
C CYS A 35 1.43 12.38 -3.92
N ALA A 36 1.01 13.06 -2.86
CA ALA A 36 -0.22 13.82 -2.75
C ALA A 36 -0.12 15.22 -3.38
N VAL A 37 1.08 15.76 -3.59
CA VAL A 37 1.25 17.09 -4.23
C VAL A 37 1.20 17.06 -5.76
N ARG A 38 1.11 15.87 -6.40
CA ARG A 38 0.98 15.72 -7.85
C ARG A 38 -0.40 15.19 -8.20
N GLU A 39 -1.21 16.00 -8.90
CA GLU A 39 -2.59 15.67 -9.26
C GLU A 39 -2.72 14.30 -9.96
N LYS A 40 -1.90 14.02 -10.97
CA LYS A 40 -1.90 12.73 -11.68
C LYS A 40 -1.55 11.53 -10.78
N SER A 41 -0.77 11.72 -9.71
CA SER A 41 -0.48 10.67 -8.74
C SER A 41 -1.67 10.40 -7.83
N VAL A 42 -2.39 11.45 -7.44
CA VAL A 42 -3.62 11.38 -6.65
C VAL A 42 -4.74 10.67 -7.42
N GLU A 43 -4.95 11.00 -8.69
CA GLU A 43 -5.93 10.32 -9.54
C GLU A 43 -5.66 8.81 -9.64
N LYS A 44 -4.39 8.44 -9.86
CA LYS A 44 -3.96 7.03 -9.89
C LYS A 44 -4.19 6.33 -8.56
N LEU A 45 -3.92 7.02 -7.44
CA LEU A 45 -4.18 6.50 -6.10
C LEU A 45 -5.66 6.17 -5.94
N PHE A 46 -6.56 7.09 -6.26
CA PHE A 46 -8.01 6.85 -6.13
C PHE A 46 -8.49 5.70 -7.02
N SER A 47 -8.01 5.62 -8.26
CA SER A 47 -8.30 4.49 -9.15
C SER A 47 -7.84 3.16 -8.54
N TYR A 48 -6.65 3.13 -7.94
CA TYR A 48 -6.11 1.93 -7.30
C TYR A 48 -6.85 1.57 -6.01
N LEU A 49 -7.18 2.53 -5.15
CA LEU A 49 -8.00 2.33 -3.96
C LEU A 49 -9.38 1.76 -4.30
N GLY A 50 -9.98 2.21 -5.41
CA GLY A 50 -11.22 1.66 -5.93
C GLY A 50 -11.14 0.16 -6.21
N ARG A 51 -10.02 -0.31 -6.79
CA ARG A 51 -9.76 -1.74 -7.05
C ARG A 51 -9.55 -2.56 -5.78
N LEU A 52 -8.97 -1.95 -4.74
CA LEU A 52 -8.75 -2.62 -3.46
C LEU A 52 -10.00 -2.70 -2.57
N LYS A 53 -11.08 -2.00 -2.92
CA LYS A 53 -12.33 -1.99 -2.15
C LYS A 53 -12.93 -3.40 -2.00
N GLU A 54 -12.94 -4.17 -3.09
CA GLU A 54 -13.44 -5.56 -3.08
C GLU A 54 -12.57 -6.45 -2.21
N GLN A 55 -11.25 -6.30 -2.30
CA GLN A 55 -10.31 -7.05 -1.47
C GLN A 55 -10.52 -6.74 0.02
N LYS A 56 -10.65 -5.46 0.39
CA LYS A 56 -10.92 -5.06 1.78
C LYS A 56 -12.25 -5.62 2.27
N ALA A 57 -13.27 -5.69 1.42
CA ALA A 57 -14.55 -6.29 1.77
C ALA A 57 -14.46 -7.81 1.95
N TYR A 58 -13.67 -8.50 1.14
CA TYR A 58 -13.51 -9.95 1.19
C TYR A 58 -12.63 -10.42 2.36
N ARG A 59 -11.49 -9.78 2.57
CA ARG A 59 -10.45 -10.23 3.51
C ARG A 59 -10.33 -9.39 4.79
N GLY A 60 -10.92 -8.20 4.80
CA GLY A 60 -10.79 -7.25 5.91
C GLY A 60 -9.43 -6.53 5.94
N SER A 61 -8.66 -6.54 4.84
CA SER A 61 -7.31 -5.96 4.79
C SER A 61 -7.29 -4.49 5.23
N VAL A 62 -6.23 -4.13 5.97
CA VAL A 62 -5.93 -2.75 6.33
C VAL A 62 -5.18 -2.09 5.18
N ILE A 63 -5.64 -0.92 4.75
CA ILE A 63 -5.02 -0.15 3.66
C ILE A 63 -4.59 1.19 4.24
N ALA A 64 -3.31 1.53 4.11
CA ALA A 64 -2.76 2.83 4.51
C ALA A 64 -2.00 3.47 3.34
N CYS A 65 -2.16 4.78 3.20
CA CYS A 65 -1.43 5.59 2.23
C CYS A 65 -0.28 6.30 2.95
N LEU A 66 0.91 6.23 2.37
CA LEU A 66 2.13 6.85 2.86
C LEU A 66 2.64 7.85 1.82
N GLY A 67 3.40 8.85 2.28
CA GLY A 67 3.99 9.87 1.40
C GLY A 67 3.55 11.29 1.73
N CYS A 68 3.95 12.22 0.87
CA CYS A 68 3.78 13.66 1.01
C CYS A 68 2.84 14.27 -0.02
#